data_AF-A0A382WRK5-F1
#
_entry.id   AF-A0A382WRK5-F1
#
_cell.length_a   1.000
_cell.length_b   1.000
_cell.length_c   1.000
_cell.angle_alpha   90.00
_cell.angle_beta   90.00
_cell.angle_gamma   90.00
#
_symmetry.space_group_name_H-M   'P 1'
#
loop_
_entity.id
_entity.type
_entity.pdbx_description
1 polymer ?
#
loop_
_entity_poly.entity_id
_entity_poly.type
_entity_poly.pdbx_seq_one_letter_code
_entity_poly.pdbx_strand_id
1 'polypeptide(L)'
;MFIYSSLFLGIFLVIWPLMNLLAWALTPTKNVHLLSGLDIFPKGFDTSVFELMLSNPNVLMSFLNSIYITTVGLSLNIFFTAICAYALSKDYLPGR
;
A
#
# COMPACT_ATOMS: atom_id res chain seq x y z
N MET A 1 -29.40 9.29 -3.77
CA MET A 1 -28.97 8.80 -5.10
C MET A 1 -27.61 9.35 -5.50
N PHE A 2 -27.38 10.68 -5.47
CA PHE A 2 -26.10 11.31 -5.84
C PHE A 2 -24.88 10.80 -5.04
N ILE A 3 -25.01 10.67 -3.71
CA ILE A 3 -23.94 10.18 -2.82
C ILE A 3 -23.51 8.74 -3.16
N TYR A 4 -24.46 7.85 -3.45
CA TYR A 4 -24.15 6.48 -3.84
C TYR A 4 -23.45 6.41 -5.20
N SER A 5 -23.87 7.25 -6.15
CA SER A 5 -23.21 7.35 -7.45
C SER A 5 -21.78 7.87 -7.34
N SER A 6 -21.52 8.87 -6.48
CA SER A 6 -20.17 9.40 -6.28
C SER A 6 -19.25 8.39 -5.58
N LEU A 7 -19.77 7.65 -4.60
CA LEU A 7 -19.03 6.57 -3.93
C LEU A 7 -18.67 5.45 -4.91
N PHE A 8 -19.63 5.01 -5.73
CA PHE A 8 -19.41 3.98 -6.73
C PHE A 8 -18.36 4.39 -7.77
N LEU A 9 -18.43 5.63 -8.25
CA LEU A 9 -17.45 6.18 -9.19
C LEU A 9 -16.05 6.25 -8.58
N GLY A 10 -15.92 6.69 -7.32
CA GLY A 10 -14.64 6.74 -6.61
C GLY A 10 -14.00 5.36 -6.44
N ILE A 11 -14.81 4.35 -6.12
CA ILE A 11 -14.34 2.95 -6.04
C ILE A 11 -13.80 2.50 -7.41
N PHE A 12 -14.52 2.77 -8.49
CA PHE A 12 -14.12 2.36 -9.83
C PHE A 12 -12.80 3.03 -10.27
N LEU A 13 -12.64 4.32 -9.97
CA LEU A 13 -11.42 5.09 -10.26
C LEU A 13 -10.18 4.55 -9.55
N VAL A 14 -10.33 3.96 -8.35
CA VAL A 14 -9.21 3.38 -7.59
C VAL A 14 -8.95 1.93 -8.00
N ILE A 15 -10.00 1.13 -8.20
CA ILE A 15 -9.84 -0.29 -8.55
C ILE A 15 -9.26 -0.46 -9.95
N TRP A 16 -9.66 0.39 -10.91
CA TRP A 16 -9.19 0.28 -12.29
C TRP A 16 -7.66 0.29 -12.44
N PRO A 17 -6.92 1.31 -11.94
CA PRO A 17 -5.46 1.30 -12.01
C PRO A 17 -4.83 0.18 -11.15
N LEU A 18 -5.47 -0.23 -10.05
CA LEU A 18 -4.99 -1.32 -9.22
C LEU A 18 -5.02 -2.67 -9.97
N MET A 19 -6.09 -2.92 -10.73
CA MET A 19 -6.20 -4.11 -11.57
C MET A 19 -5.19 -4.11 -12.71
N ASN A 20 -4.98 -2.96 -13.36
CA ASN A 20 -3.94 -2.81 -14.39
C ASN A 20 -2.55 -3.10 -13.81
N LEU A 21 -2.22 -2.53 -12.63
CA LEU A 21 -0.96 -2.81 -11.94
C LEU A 21 -0.78 -4.31 -11.66
N LEU A 22 -1.85 -4.99 -11.23
CA LEU A 22 -1.84 -6.43 -10.98
C LEU A 22 -1.64 -7.24 -12.27
N ALA A 23 -2.27 -6.84 -13.37
CA ALA A 23 -2.09 -7.47 -14.68
C ALA A 23 -0.63 -7.37 -15.17
N TRP A 24 0.01 -6.22 -14.94
CA TRP A 24 1.43 -6.03 -15.22
C TRP A 24 2.33 -6.87 -14.31
N ALA A 25 2.04 -6.92 -13.01
CA ALA A 25 2.85 -7.67 -12.05
C ALA A 25 2.81 -9.20 -12.27
N LEU A 26 1.70 -9.72 -12.81
CA LEU A 26 1.50 -11.16 -13.07
C LEU A 26 1.89 -11.59 -14.50
N THR A 27 2.13 -10.64 -15.41
CA THR A 27 2.51 -10.98 -16.78
C THR A 27 4.02 -11.24 -16.85
N PRO A 28 4.47 -12.35 -17.47
CA PRO A 28 5.90 -12.61 -17.66
C PRO A 28 6.58 -11.52 -18.50
N THR A 29 7.82 -11.15 -18.17
CA THR A 29 8.61 -10.09 -18.84
C THR A 29 8.67 -10.21 -20.36
N LYS A 30 8.55 -11.43 -20.89
CA LYS A 30 8.50 -11.70 -22.35
C LYS A 30 7.22 -11.19 -23.02
N ASN A 31 6.10 -11.17 -22.30
CA ASN A 31 4.78 -10.80 -22.80
C ASN A 31 4.35 -9.40 -22.32
N VAL A 32 5.15 -8.72 -21.50
CA VAL A 32 4.85 -7.37 -21.00
C VAL A 32 4.70 -6.36 -22.15
N HIS A 33 5.44 -6.53 -23.26
CA HIS A 33 5.29 -5.70 -24.47
C HIS A 33 3.93 -5.87 -25.18
N LEU A 34 3.17 -6.91 -24.85
CA LEU A 34 1.84 -7.17 -25.39
C LEU A 34 0.73 -6.55 -24.53
N LEU A 35 1.04 -6.01 -23.35
CA LEU A 35 0.09 -5.24 -22.56
C LEU A 35 0.01 -3.81 -23.09
N SER A 36 -1.20 -3.40 -23.46
CA SER A 36 -1.55 -2.00 -23.62
C SER A 36 -1.68 -1.34 -22.24
N GLY A 37 -1.47 -0.02 -22.17
CA GLY A 37 -1.47 0.73 -20.89
C GLY A 37 -2.79 0.72 -20.10
N LEU A 38 -3.84 0.08 -20.63
CA LEU A 38 -5.18 -0.04 -20.05
C LEU A 38 -5.67 -1.50 -19.92
N ASP A 39 -4.79 -2.49 -20.09
CA ASP A 39 -5.19 -3.89 -20.01
C ASP A 39 -5.44 -4.34 -18.55
N ILE A 40 -6.63 -4.89 -18.32
CA ILE A 40 -7.10 -5.33 -16.99
C ILE A 40 -6.75 -6.80 -16.72
N PHE A 41 -6.56 -7.58 -17.77
CA PHE A 41 -6.28 -9.02 -17.68
C PHE A 41 -4.83 -9.32 -18.06
N PRO A 42 -4.10 -10.11 -17.24
CA PRO A 42 -2.72 -10.47 -17.53
C PRO A 42 -2.63 -11.33 -18.81
N LYS A 43 -1.59 -11.11 -19.62
CA LYS A 43 -1.37 -11.82 -20.90
C LYS A 43 -0.54 -13.10 -20.71
N GLY A 44 -0.92 -13.87 -19.71
CA GLY A 44 -0.19 -15.03 -19.17
C GLY A 44 -0.01 -14.87 -17.67
N PHE A 45 -0.12 -15.96 -16.93
CA PHE A 45 0.06 -15.97 -15.47
C PHE A 45 1.44 -16.54 -15.16
N ASP A 46 2.35 -15.70 -14.68
CA ASP A 46 3.68 -16.11 -14.25
C ASP A 46 4.05 -15.45 -12.92
N THR A 47 4.40 -16.27 -11.94
CA THR A 47 4.82 -15.84 -10.60
C THR A 47 6.34 -15.81 -10.43
N SER A 48 7.10 -16.16 -11.47
CA SER A 48 8.57 -16.20 -11.45
C SER A 48 9.22 -14.86 -11.05
N VAL A 49 8.58 -13.74 -11.40
CA VAL A 49 9.06 -12.39 -11.04
C VAL A 49 9.03 -12.19 -9.52
N PHE A 50 7.99 -12.67 -8.84
CA PHE A 50 7.88 -12.58 -7.38
C PHE A 50 8.92 -13.47 -6.70
N GLU A 51 9.13 -14.69 -7.21
CA GLU A 51 10.18 -15.58 -6.71
C GLU A 51 11.57 -14.98 -6.88
N LEU A 52 11.85 -14.36 -8.03
CA LEU A 52 13.12 -13.66 -8.29
C LEU A 52 13.33 -12.47 -7.34
N MET A 53 12.28 -11.69 -7.10
CA MET A 53 12.32 -10.57 -6.16
C MET A 53 12.53 -11.04 -4.72
N LEU A 54 11.83 -12.08 -4.28
CA LEU A 54 11.94 -12.64 -2.93
C LEU A 54 13.28 -13.34 -2.70
N SER A 55 13.86 -13.95 -3.75
CA SER A 55 15.19 -14.56 -3.69
C SER A 55 16.32 -13.54 -3.62
N ASN A 56 16.06 -12.27 -3.97
CA ASN A 56 17.07 -11.23 -3.91
C ASN A 56 17.23 -10.72 -2.46
N PRO A 57 18.41 -10.92 -1.84
CA PRO A 57 18.62 -10.53 -0.43
C PRO A 57 18.45 -9.03 -0.20
N ASN A 58 18.72 -8.19 -1.21
CA ASN A 58 18.55 -6.74 -1.08
C ASN A 58 17.07 -6.34 -0.96
N VAL A 59 16.19 -7.03 -1.67
CA VAL A 59 14.74 -6.79 -1.62
C VAL A 59 14.20 -7.21 -0.25
N LEU A 60 14.59 -8.39 0.21
CA LEU A 60 14.16 -8.90 1.52
C LEU A 60 14.65 -8.00 2.66
N MET A 61 15.92 -7.60 2.65
CA MET A 61 16.48 -6.69 3.65
C MET A 61 15.79 -5.32 3.61
N SER A 62 15.52 -4.77 2.42
CA SER A 62 14.80 -3.50 2.28
C SER A 62 13.37 -3.57 2.81
N PHE A 63 12.68 -4.68 2.56
CA PHE A 63 11.33 -4.93 3.09
C PHE A 63 11.33 -5.02 4.62
N LEU A 64 12.27 -5.78 5.20
CA LEU A 64 12.42 -5.88 6.65
C LEU A 64 12.80 -4.54 7.29
N ASN A 65 13.67 -3.75 6.65
CA ASN A 65 14.01 -2.42 7.11
C ASN A 65 12.78 -1.49 7.12
N SER A 66 11.94 -1.54 6.08
CA SER A 66 10.70 -0.75 6.02
C SER A 66 9.75 -1.12 7.17
N ILE A 67 9.58 -2.42 7.44
CA ILE A 67 8.77 -2.90 8.58
C ILE A 67 9.36 -2.43 9.89
N TYR A 68 10.67 -2.56 10.09
CA TYR A 68 11.35 -2.15 11.31
C TYR A 68 11.17 -0.65 11.58
N ILE A 69 11.46 0.18 10.58
CA ILE A 69 11.34 1.65 10.69
C ILE A 69 9.89 2.05 10.96
N THR A 70 8.92 1.46 10.25
CA THR A 70 7.50 1.77 10.44
C THR A 70 7.01 1.34 11.81
N THR A 71 7.40 0.16 12.29
CA THR A 71 6.94 -0.37 13.58
C THR A 71 7.51 0.45 14.74
N VAL A 72 8.81 0.75 14.71
CA VAL A 72 9.47 1.57 15.74
C VAL A 72 8.93 3.00 15.71
N GLY A 73 8.83 3.60 14.51
CA GLY A 73 8.31 4.95 14.33
C GLY A 73 6.86 5.08 14.79
N LEU A 74 5.99 4.13 14.42
CA LEU A 74 4.61 4.07 14.86
C LEU A 74 4.51 3.92 16.38
N SER A 75 5.29 3.01 16.97
CA SER A 75 5.25 2.75 18.41
C SER A 75 5.64 3.99 19.22
N LEU A 76 6.70 4.67 18.81
CA LEU A 76 7.12 5.94 19.43
C LEU A 76 6.09 7.04 19.21
N ASN A 77 5.55 7.17 18.00
CA ASN A 77 4.53 8.17 17.69
C ASN A 77 3.30 8.00 18.60
N ILE A 78 2.75 6.79 18.67
CA ILE A 78 1.61 6.49 19.52
C ILE A 78 1.94 6.73 21.00
N PHE A 79 3.13 6.31 21.46
CA PHE A 79 3.54 6.52 22.85
C PHE A 79 3.52 8.00 23.25
N PHE A 80 4.17 8.87 22.47
CA PHE A 80 4.22 10.30 22.76
C PHE A 80 2.85 10.97 22.55
N THR A 81 2.16 10.66 21.44
CA THR A 81 0.84 11.23 21.16
C THR A 81 -0.19 10.84 22.23
N ALA A 82 -0.15 9.61 22.74
CA ALA A 82 -1.03 9.17 23.82
C ALA A 82 -0.76 9.92 25.14
N ILE A 83 0.50 10.15 25.49
CA ILE A 83 0.86 10.93 26.69
C ILE A 83 0.37 12.38 26.56
N CYS A 84 0.62 13.02 25.42
CA CYS A 84 0.14 14.38 25.15
C CYS A 84 -1.39 14.45 25.16
N ALA A 85 -2.07 13.51 24.51
CA ALA A 85 -3.53 13.44 24.49
C ALA A 85 -4.10 13.23 25.89
N TYR A 86 -3.46 12.40 26.72
CA TYR A 86 -3.87 12.18 28.11
C TYR A 86 -3.69 13.43 28.97
N ALA A 87 -2.55 14.14 28.83
CA ALA A 87 -2.30 15.40 29.52
C ALA A 87 -3.34 16.47 29.15
N LEU A 88 -3.68 16.58 27.85
CA LEU A 88 -4.64 17.56 27.35
C LEU A 88 -6.11 17.19 27.67
N SER A 89 -6.41 15.90 27.85
CA SER A 89 -7.74 15.40 28.22
C SER A 89 -8.14 15.76 29.66
N LYS A 90 -7.18 16.06 30.54
CA LYS A 90 -7.47 16.47 31.93
C LYS A 90 -7.65 17.98 32.06
N ASP A 91 -8.90 18.40 32.21
CA ASP A 91 -9.33 19.81 32.35
C ASP A 91 -8.79 20.57 33.59
N TYR A 92 -8.12 19.90 34.53
CA TYR A 92 -7.63 20.54 35.76
C TYR A 92 -6.19 21.10 35.65
N LEU A 93 -5.43 20.76 34.60
CA LEU A 93 -4.07 21.28 34.43
C LEU A 93 -4.09 22.69 33.83
N PRO A 94 -3.34 23.66 34.40
CA PRO A 94 -3.20 24.98 33.81
C PRO A 94 -2.38 24.88 32.52
N GLY A 95 -3.02 25.12 31.37
CA GLY A 95 -2.38 25.03 30.06
C GLY A 95 -3.16 24.30 28.96
N ARG A 96 -4.51 24.27 29.04
CA ARG A 96 -5.31 24.16 27.81
C ARG A 96 -4.93 25.27 26.83
#